data_AF-A0A2H0VPG1-F1
#
_entry.id   AF-A0A2H0VPG1-F1
#
_cell.length_a   1.000
_cell.length_b   1.000
_cell.length_c   1.000
_cell.angle_alpha   90.00
_cell.angle_beta   90.00
_cell.angle_gamma   90.00
#
_symmetry.space_group_name_H-M   'P 1'
#
loop_
_entity.id
_entity.type
_entity.pdbx_description
1 polymer ?
#
loop_
_entity_poly.entity_id
_entity_poly.type
_entity_poly.pdbx_seq_one_letter_code
_entity_poly.pdbx_strand_id
1 'polypeptide(L)'
;MNRKELSLIIIAIGFWLIATAFTYNFQDDVFYNDIWSAGILIGLGFLSFLKPSSLYFIPFFLLGMWLHISPLIFWYPTSGTYLNDTLIGSIVTILAFLFLEKKSTSQSVVPEGWSYNPSSWTHRVPVIFLAMTCWFLARYLDTYQLGYIFTVWDPFFGDGTAKVLTSKVSRAFPLPDAGLGAFAYFLEVILAWQGGVDRWKSKPWVVLSFGVLAIPVGITSIILILLQPLVVRYWCFICLFIACLMLLIVLLSVKEVTATLQCMKKEHEKKHSIWNFIIFGKEEP
;
A
#
# COMPACT_ATOMS: atom_id res chain seq x y z
N MET A 1 -2.81 -19.28 -11.83
CA MET A 1 -2.38 -18.42 -12.95
C MET A 1 -0.93 -18.74 -13.27
N ASN A 2 -0.64 -19.13 -14.50
CA ASN A 2 0.74 -19.37 -14.94
C ASN A 2 1.40 -18.04 -15.38
N ARG A 3 2.73 -18.05 -15.58
CA ARG A 3 3.47 -16.84 -15.99
C ARG A 3 2.92 -16.22 -17.27
N LYS A 4 2.64 -17.05 -18.29
CA LYS A 4 2.25 -16.58 -19.62
C LYS A 4 0.90 -15.87 -19.58
N GLU A 5 -0.06 -16.41 -18.83
CA GLU A 5 -1.36 -15.78 -18.55
C GLU A 5 -1.18 -14.40 -17.92
N LEU A 6 -0.35 -14.31 -16.87
CA LEU A 6 -0.06 -13.03 -16.23
C LEU A 6 0.59 -12.03 -17.20
N SER A 7 1.59 -12.46 -17.97
CA SER A 7 2.24 -11.62 -18.97
C SER A 7 1.24 -11.07 -19.99
N LEU A 8 0.30 -11.90 -20.47
CA LEU A 8 -0.76 -11.46 -21.38
C LEU A 8 -1.70 -10.45 -20.74
N ILE A 9 -2.08 -10.65 -19.47
CA ILE A 9 -2.90 -9.68 -18.72
C ILE A 9 -2.16 -8.34 -18.59
N ILE A 10 -0.88 -8.35 -18.24
CA ILE A 10 -0.07 -7.13 -18.13
C ILE A 10 0.06 -6.40 -19.47
N ILE A 11 0.25 -7.13 -20.58
CA ILE A 11 0.26 -6.55 -21.92
C ILE A 11 -1.09 -5.92 -22.24
N ALA A 12 -2.20 -6.61 -21.96
CA ALA A 12 -3.54 -6.09 -22.17
C ALA A 12 -3.81 -4.81 -21.35
N ILE A 13 -3.35 -4.76 -20.10
CA ILE A 13 -3.40 -3.57 -19.25
C ILE A 13 -2.58 -2.43 -19.86
N GLY A 14 -1.40 -2.71 -20.41
CA GLY A 14 -0.62 -1.69 -21.11
C GLY A 14 -1.37 -1.11 -22.32
N PHE A 15 -2.00 -1.95 -23.14
CA PHE A 15 -2.85 -1.48 -24.23
C PHE A 15 -4.07 -0.69 -23.75
N TRP A 16 -4.65 -1.08 -22.60
CA TRP A 16 -5.74 -0.34 -21.95
C TRP A 16 -5.29 1.07 -21.56
N LEU A 17 -4.10 1.23 -20.97
CA LEU A 17 -3.55 2.55 -20.63
C LEU A 17 -3.36 3.43 -21.87
N ILE A 18 -2.83 2.87 -22.97
CA ILE A 18 -2.72 3.60 -24.24
C ILE A 18 -4.09 4.06 -24.73
N ALA A 19 -5.05 3.14 -24.82
CA ALA A 19 -6.40 3.45 -25.28
C ALA A 19 -7.06 4.53 -24.40
N THR A 20 -6.84 4.46 -23.09
CA THR A 20 -7.37 5.43 -22.12
C THR A 20 -6.74 6.81 -22.28
N ALA A 21 -5.42 6.88 -22.46
CA ALA A 21 -4.70 8.13 -22.70
C ALA A 21 -5.25 8.87 -23.93
N PHE A 22 -5.51 8.15 -25.03
CA PHE A 22 -6.14 8.73 -26.23
C PHE A 22 -7.63 9.04 -26.05
N THR A 23 -8.35 8.28 -25.21
CA THR A 23 -9.79 8.51 -24.95
C THR A 23 -10.03 9.86 -24.29
N TYR A 24 -9.18 10.22 -23.32
CA TYR A 24 -9.32 11.51 -22.64
C TYR A 24 -8.61 12.67 -23.36
N ASN A 25 -7.77 12.38 -24.37
CA ASN A 25 -7.12 13.37 -25.26
C ASN A 25 -6.35 14.49 -24.52
N PHE A 26 -5.67 14.16 -23.43
CA PHE A 26 -4.78 15.10 -22.74
C PHE A 26 -3.46 15.25 -23.52
N GLN A 27 -2.91 16.46 -23.62
CA GLN A 27 -1.57 16.74 -24.17
C GLN A 27 -0.64 17.27 -23.07
N ASP A 28 -0.71 16.66 -21.89
CA ASP A 28 0.01 17.09 -20.69
C ASP A 28 0.90 15.97 -20.13
N ASP A 29 1.59 16.23 -19.02
CA ASP A 29 2.49 15.28 -18.35
C ASP A 29 1.81 13.93 -18.02
N VAL A 30 0.51 13.96 -17.72
CA VAL A 30 -0.33 12.77 -17.48
C VAL A 30 -0.36 11.84 -18.70
N PHE A 31 -0.50 12.41 -19.90
CA PHE A 31 -0.52 11.61 -21.13
C PHE A 31 0.81 10.89 -21.34
N TYR A 32 1.93 11.61 -21.17
CA TYR A 32 3.25 11.00 -21.32
C TYR A 32 3.52 9.95 -20.24
N ASN A 33 3.10 10.20 -18.99
CA ASN A 33 3.20 9.22 -17.91
C ASN A 33 2.52 7.88 -18.29
N ASP A 34 1.30 7.95 -18.82
CA ASP A 34 0.51 6.77 -19.15
C ASP A 34 1.08 6.03 -20.35
N ILE A 35 1.50 6.76 -21.39
CA ILE A 35 2.13 6.18 -22.58
C ILE A 35 3.46 5.50 -22.24
N TRP A 36 4.32 6.12 -21.43
CA TRP A 36 5.59 5.52 -21.01
C TRP A 36 5.35 4.30 -20.12
N SER A 37 4.47 4.41 -19.12
CA SER A 37 4.13 3.30 -18.23
C SER A 37 3.56 2.12 -19.02
N ALA A 38 2.66 2.39 -19.97
CA ALA A 38 2.12 1.38 -20.87
C ALA A 38 3.19 0.71 -21.73
N GLY A 39 4.08 1.50 -22.35
CA GLY A 39 5.18 0.99 -23.17
C GLY A 39 6.09 0.05 -22.38
N ILE A 40 6.40 0.40 -21.13
CA ILE A 40 7.22 -0.45 -20.25
C ILE A 40 6.45 -1.73 -19.87
N LEU A 41 5.16 -1.64 -19.50
CA LEU A 41 4.34 -2.81 -19.19
C LEU A 41 4.25 -3.78 -20.37
N ILE A 42 4.02 -3.27 -21.58
CA ILE A 42 3.96 -4.06 -22.81
C ILE A 42 5.32 -4.70 -23.10
N GLY A 43 6.40 -3.91 -23.11
CA GLY A 43 7.74 -4.40 -23.42
C GLY A 43 8.23 -5.47 -22.44
N LEU A 44 8.12 -5.21 -21.13
CA LEU A 44 8.46 -6.17 -20.09
C LEU A 44 7.50 -7.37 -20.07
N GLY A 45 6.22 -7.16 -20.39
CA GLY A 45 5.22 -8.21 -20.58
C GLY A 45 5.63 -9.19 -21.67
N PHE A 46 5.99 -8.69 -22.85
CA PHE A 46 6.49 -9.52 -23.96
C PHE A 46 7.78 -10.24 -23.60
N LEU A 47 8.73 -9.58 -22.95
CA LEU A 47 9.97 -10.21 -22.50
C LEU A 47 9.72 -11.34 -21.49
N SER A 48 8.82 -11.13 -20.53
CA SER A 48 8.40 -12.13 -19.54
C SER A 48 7.67 -13.31 -20.20
N PHE A 49 6.89 -13.06 -21.26
CA PHE A 49 6.24 -14.11 -22.04
C PHE A 49 7.28 -15.02 -22.73
N LEU A 50 8.30 -14.42 -23.34
CA LEU A 50 9.34 -15.13 -24.09
C LEU A 50 10.38 -15.82 -23.21
N LYS A 51 10.87 -15.14 -22.16
CA LYS A 51 11.99 -15.62 -21.33
C LYS A 51 11.51 -16.05 -19.94
N PRO A 52 11.85 -17.28 -19.50
CA PRO A 52 11.52 -17.73 -18.16
C PRO A 52 12.42 -17.12 -17.09
N SER A 53 11.98 -16.00 -16.51
CA SER A 53 12.60 -15.40 -15.33
C SER A 53 11.55 -14.81 -14.40
N SER A 54 11.72 -14.99 -13.09
CA SER A 54 10.91 -14.34 -12.04
C SER A 54 11.33 -12.89 -11.78
N LEU A 55 12.44 -12.43 -12.36
CA LEU A 55 12.93 -11.07 -12.14
C LEU A 55 12.03 -10.01 -12.80
N TYR A 56 11.24 -10.37 -13.81
CA TYR A 56 10.32 -9.45 -14.49
C TYR A 56 9.14 -8.98 -13.62
N PHE A 57 8.86 -9.62 -12.48
CA PHE A 57 7.73 -9.23 -11.63
C PHE A 57 8.06 -8.09 -10.68
N ILE A 58 9.32 -7.89 -10.34
CA ILE A 58 9.77 -6.73 -9.56
C ILE A 58 9.47 -5.41 -10.29
N PRO A 59 9.84 -5.22 -11.58
CA PRO A 59 9.50 -3.98 -12.27
C PRO A 59 8.01 -3.80 -12.51
N PHE A 60 7.21 -4.87 -12.66
CA PHE A 60 5.74 -4.74 -12.67
C PHE A 60 5.21 -4.22 -11.34
N PHE A 61 5.69 -4.76 -10.23
CA PHE A 61 5.33 -4.25 -8.91
C PHE A 61 5.68 -2.76 -8.77
N LEU A 62 6.91 -2.37 -9.13
CA LEU A 62 7.33 -0.96 -9.08
C LEU A 62 6.49 -0.05 -9.98
N LEU A 63 6.13 -0.49 -11.19
CA LEU A 63 5.25 0.26 -12.09
C LEU A 63 3.81 0.36 -11.56
N GLY A 64 3.29 -0.70 -10.96
CA GLY A 64 1.98 -0.65 -10.31
C GLY A 64 1.95 0.35 -9.15
N MET A 65 3.01 0.35 -8.34
CA MET A 65 3.19 1.33 -7.26
C MET A 65 3.33 2.76 -7.81
N TRP A 66 4.06 2.94 -8.92
CA TRP A 66 4.20 4.21 -9.61
C TRP A 66 2.85 4.74 -10.12
N LEU A 67 2.07 3.93 -10.83
CA LEU A 67 0.74 4.31 -11.33
C LEU A 67 -0.24 4.65 -10.21
N HIS A 68 -0.06 4.09 -9.01
CA HIS A 68 -0.91 4.43 -7.87
C HIS A 68 -0.56 5.80 -7.26
N ILE A 69 0.71 6.23 -7.32
CA ILE A 69 1.17 7.50 -6.73
C ILE A 69 1.28 8.63 -7.77
N SER A 70 1.40 8.32 -9.06
CA SER A 70 1.50 9.32 -10.14
C SER A 70 0.34 10.33 -10.15
N PRO A 71 -0.92 9.98 -9.81
CA PRO A 71 -2.01 10.94 -9.77
C PRO A 71 -1.82 12.06 -8.74
N LEU A 72 -1.10 11.75 -7.65
CA LEU A 72 -0.76 12.70 -6.60
C LEU A 72 0.39 13.61 -7.01
N ILE A 73 1.40 13.04 -7.68
CA ILE A 73 2.61 13.76 -8.11
C ILE A 73 2.28 14.78 -9.20
N PHE A 74 1.51 14.36 -10.20
CA PHE A 74 1.16 15.20 -11.34
C PHE A 74 -0.16 15.97 -11.16
N TRP A 75 -0.79 15.89 -9.98
CA TRP A 75 -2.05 16.57 -9.69
C TRP A 75 -3.08 16.37 -10.79
N TYR A 76 -3.49 15.12 -11.01
CA TYR A 76 -4.29 14.75 -12.18
C TYR A 76 -5.53 15.66 -12.35
N PRO A 77 -5.85 16.10 -13.57
CA PRO A 77 -6.88 17.11 -13.79
C PRO A 77 -8.31 16.57 -13.66
N THR A 78 -8.50 15.25 -13.78
CA THR A 78 -9.84 14.64 -13.78
C THR A 78 -9.92 13.42 -12.87
N SER A 79 -11.11 13.22 -12.31
CA SER A 79 -11.42 12.04 -11.49
C SER A 79 -11.36 10.74 -12.29
N GLY A 80 -11.63 10.80 -13.60
CA GLY A 80 -11.59 9.64 -14.50
C GLY A 80 -10.18 9.07 -14.67
N THR A 81 -9.19 9.92 -14.95
CA THR A 81 -7.79 9.50 -15.06
C THR A 81 -7.23 9.08 -13.71
N TYR A 82 -7.57 9.81 -12.63
CA TYR A 82 -7.18 9.43 -11.28
C TYR A 82 -7.69 8.04 -10.90
N LEU A 83 -8.97 7.75 -11.16
CA LEU A 83 -9.57 6.46 -10.87
C LEU A 83 -8.94 5.36 -11.72
N ASN A 84 -8.72 5.61 -13.01
CA ASN A 84 -8.11 4.64 -13.91
C ASN A 84 -6.72 4.24 -13.42
N ASP A 85 -5.84 5.21 -13.16
CA ASP A 85 -4.44 4.94 -12.83
C ASP A 85 -4.27 4.33 -11.44
N THR A 86 -5.02 4.81 -10.45
CA THR A 86 -5.02 4.17 -9.12
C THR A 86 -5.52 2.73 -9.19
N LEU A 87 -6.55 2.45 -9.99
CA LEU A 87 -7.09 1.11 -10.17
C LEU A 87 -6.13 0.19 -10.93
N ILE A 88 -5.61 0.64 -12.07
CA ILE A 88 -4.64 -0.12 -12.87
C ILE A 88 -3.37 -0.35 -12.06
N GLY A 89 -2.87 0.67 -11.35
CA GLY A 89 -1.74 0.56 -10.43
C GLY A 89 -1.97 -0.47 -9.33
N SER A 90 -3.17 -0.49 -8.73
CA SER A 90 -3.55 -1.51 -7.75
C SER A 90 -3.59 -2.91 -8.35
N ILE A 91 -4.21 -3.09 -9.52
CA ILE A 91 -4.31 -4.39 -10.20
C ILE A 91 -2.92 -4.91 -10.57
N VAL A 92 -2.08 -4.09 -11.21
CA VAL A 92 -0.72 -4.47 -11.61
C VAL A 92 0.11 -4.83 -10.39
N THR A 93 0.04 -4.02 -9.32
CA THR A 93 0.73 -4.31 -8.05
C THR A 93 0.30 -5.67 -7.49
N ILE A 94 -1.02 -5.90 -7.33
CA ILE A 94 -1.55 -7.15 -6.79
C ILE A 94 -1.13 -8.34 -7.66
N LEU A 95 -1.27 -8.24 -8.98
CA LEU A 95 -0.93 -9.33 -9.90
C LEU A 95 0.57 -9.67 -9.88
N ALA A 96 1.43 -8.66 -9.94
CA ALA A 96 2.88 -8.84 -9.85
C ALA A 96 3.27 -9.51 -8.53
N PHE A 97 2.61 -9.09 -7.45
CA PHE A 97 2.91 -9.54 -6.11
C PHE A 97 2.40 -10.94 -5.81
N LEU A 98 1.19 -11.31 -6.27
CA LEU A 98 0.66 -12.67 -6.21
C LEU A 98 1.57 -13.67 -6.94
N PHE A 99 2.27 -13.24 -7.99
CA PHE A 99 3.22 -14.10 -8.70
C PHE A 99 4.57 -14.23 -7.96
N LEU A 100 5.03 -13.16 -7.31
CA LEU A 100 6.22 -13.21 -6.44
C LEU A 100 5.99 -14.07 -5.18
N GLU A 101 4.73 -14.25 -4.78
CA GLU A 101 4.39 -15.04 -3.63
C GLU A 101 4.58 -16.55 -3.87
N LYS A 102 5.68 -17.09 -3.33
CA LYS A 102 5.82 -18.54 -3.15
C LYS A 102 4.79 -19.04 -2.11
N LYS A 103 3.98 -20.02 -2.49
CA LYS A 103 2.99 -20.67 -1.62
C LYS A 103 3.70 -21.27 -0.40
N SER A 104 3.30 -20.84 0.80
CA SER A 104 3.79 -21.45 2.04
C SER A 104 3.13 -22.82 2.21
N THR A 105 3.94 -23.86 2.41
CA THR A 105 3.51 -25.23 2.71
C THR A 105 3.62 -25.57 4.20
N SER A 106 4.06 -24.62 5.03
CA SER A 106 4.35 -24.88 6.44
C SER A 106 3.10 -24.85 7.30
N GLN A 107 3.10 -25.70 8.32
CA GLN A 107 2.02 -25.77 9.31
C GLN A 107 2.05 -24.52 10.20
N SER A 108 0.89 -24.15 10.76
CA SER A 108 0.80 -23.04 11.72
C SER A 108 1.54 -23.39 13.01
N VAL A 109 2.77 -22.88 13.14
CA VAL A 109 3.60 -23.03 14.34
C VAL A 109 3.49 -21.78 15.20
N VAL A 110 3.22 -21.98 16.49
CA VAL A 110 3.19 -20.91 17.50
C VAL A 110 4.64 -20.52 17.85
N PRO A 111 5.01 -19.22 17.83
CA PRO A 111 6.34 -18.80 18.25
C PRO A 111 6.60 -19.16 19.73
N GLU A 112 7.83 -19.50 20.05
CA GLU A 112 8.20 -19.90 21.41
C GLU A 112 7.97 -18.74 22.40
N GLY A 113 7.25 -19.01 23.49
CA GLY A 113 6.84 -18.00 24.48
C GLY A 113 5.50 -17.33 24.18
N TRP A 114 4.79 -17.74 23.13
CA TRP A 114 3.45 -17.25 22.78
C TRP A 114 2.38 -18.30 23.01
N SER A 115 1.16 -17.86 23.32
CA SER A 115 -0.01 -18.75 23.46
C SER A 115 -0.77 -18.96 22.14
N TYR A 116 -0.51 -18.15 21.12
CA TYR A 116 -1.13 -18.23 19.80
C TYR A 116 -0.18 -17.72 18.72
N ASN A 117 -0.52 -18.00 17.46
CA ASN A 117 0.26 -17.54 16.30
C ASN A 117 -0.19 -16.13 15.86
N PRO A 118 0.65 -15.09 16.02
CA PRO A 118 0.29 -13.72 15.63
C PRO A 118 0.18 -13.53 14.11
N SER A 119 0.80 -14.38 13.29
CA SER A 119 0.71 -14.35 11.83
C SER A 119 -0.49 -15.12 11.27
N SER A 120 -1.36 -15.65 12.13
CA SER A 120 -2.56 -16.37 11.69
C SER A 120 -3.53 -15.45 10.95
N TRP A 121 -4.28 -16.01 10.01
CA TRP A 121 -5.28 -15.27 9.24
C TRP A 121 -6.36 -14.62 10.11
N THR A 122 -6.68 -15.19 11.27
CA THR A 122 -7.62 -14.62 12.23
C THR A 122 -7.19 -13.27 12.78
N HIS A 123 -5.88 -13.00 12.86
CA HIS A 123 -5.35 -11.70 13.28
C HIS A 123 -5.04 -10.78 12.09
N ARG A 124 -4.68 -11.35 10.94
CA ARG A 124 -4.33 -10.57 9.74
C ARG A 124 -5.54 -10.05 8.97
N VAL A 125 -6.63 -10.82 8.87
CA VAL A 125 -7.85 -10.37 8.17
C VAL A 125 -8.41 -9.07 8.78
N PRO A 126 -8.53 -8.93 10.12
CA PRO A 126 -8.90 -7.65 10.72
C PRO A 126 -7.97 -6.49 10.33
N VAL A 127 -6.65 -6.71 10.34
CA VAL A 127 -5.67 -5.67 9.95
C VAL A 127 -5.88 -5.26 8.49
N ILE A 128 -6.01 -6.22 7.58
CA ILE A 128 -6.27 -5.97 6.15
C ILE A 128 -7.57 -5.19 5.98
N PHE A 129 -8.64 -5.60 6.65
CA PHE A 129 -9.95 -4.94 6.56
C PHE A 129 -9.91 -3.50 7.07
N LEU A 130 -9.25 -3.26 8.20
CA LEU A 130 -9.05 -1.91 8.73
C LEU A 130 -8.23 -1.05 7.76
N ALA A 131 -7.12 -1.57 7.24
CA ALA A 131 -6.27 -0.85 6.27
C ALA A 131 -7.02 -0.55 4.96
N MET A 132 -7.83 -1.48 4.46
CA MET A 132 -8.70 -1.24 3.30
C MET A 132 -9.73 -0.14 3.59
N THR A 133 -10.31 -0.13 4.79
CA THR A 133 -11.25 0.93 5.20
C THR A 133 -10.56 2.29 5.24
N CYS A 134 -9.36 2.36 5.83
CA CYS A 134 -8.53 3.57 5.81
C CYS A 134 -8.23 4.03 4.38
N TRP A 135 -7.86 3.10 3.48
CA TRP A 135 -7.58 3.39 2.07
C TRP A 135 -8.78 4.02 1.36
N PHE A 136 -9.98 3.44 1.49
CA PHE A 136 -11.19 3.99 0.87
C PHE A 136 -11.55 5.38 1.39
N LEU A 137 -11.47 5.58 2.71
CA LEU A 137 -11.77 6.87 3.32
C LEU A 137 -10.73 7.93 2.95
N ALA A 138 -9.44 7.59 2.98
CA ALA A 138 -8.37 8.50 2.60
C ALA A 138 -8.46 8.88 1.11
N ARG A 139 -8.77 7.92 0.24
CA ARG A 139 -9.03 8.18 -1.19
C ARG A 139 -10.22 9.12 -1.40
N TYR A 140 -11.30 8.96 -0.62
CA TYR A 140 -12.42 9.89 -0.68
C TYR A 140 -12.01 11.32 -0.29
N LEU A 141 -11.25 11.49 0.79
CA LEU A 141 -10.72 12.79 1.19
C LEU A 141 -9.77 13.39 0.13
N ASP A 142 -8.93 12.56 -0.49
CA ASP A 142 -8.01 12.95 -1.55
C ASP A 142 -8.75 13.52 -2.78
N THR A 143 -9.89 12.93 -3.16
CA THR A 143 -10.70 13.48 -4.26
C THR A 143 -11.18 14.91 -4.00
N TYR A 144 -11.36 15.31 -2.73
CA TYR A 144 -11.67 16.69 -2.37
C TYR A 144 -10.43 17.59 -2.48
N GLN A 145 -9.25 17.10 -2.07
CA GLN A 145 -8.00 17.87 -2.15
C GLN A 145 -7.55 18.11 -3.60
N LEU A 146 -7.77 17.13 -4.47
CA LEU A 146 -7.55 17.24 -5.92
C LEU A 146 -8.65 18.05 -6.62
N GLY A 147 -9.72 18.44 -5.90
CA GLY A 147 -10.78 19.30 -6.42
C GLY A 147 -11.81 18.60 -7.30
N TYR A 148 -11.88 17.27 -7.29
CA TYR A 148 -12.87 16.50 -8.07
C TYR A 148 -14.27 16.58 -7.46
N ILE A 149 -14.35 16.74 -6.14
CA ILE A 149 -15.60 16.97 -5.41
C ILE A 149 -15.51 18.28 -4.65
N PHE A 150 -16.62 19.00 -4.56
CA PHE A 150 -16.68 20.34 -3.95
C PHE A 150 -17.19 20.34 -2.50
N THR A 151 -17.68 19.20 -2.02
CA THR A 151 -18.23 19.03 -0.67
C THR A 151 -17.75 17.73 -0.06
N VAL A 152 -17.44 17.72 1.23
CA VAL A 152 -17.08 16.52 1.98
C VAL A 152 -18.14 16.22 3.02
N TRP A 153 -18.48 14.95 3.17
CA TRP A 153 -19.40 14.50 4.18
C TRP A 153 -18.76 14.60 5.58
N ASP A 154 -19.42 15.30 6.49
CA ASP A 154 -19.05 15.37 7.91
C ASP A 154 -20.31 15.40 8.78
N PRO A 155 -20.60 14.32 9.54
CA PRO A 155 -21.80 14.21 10.34
C PRO A 155 -21.75 14.99 11.68
N PHE A 156 -20.57 15.41 12.14
CA PHE A 156 -20.41 16.01 13.47
C PHE A 156 -19.94 17.46 13.46
N PHE A 157 -19.15 17.84 12.45
CA PHE A 157 -18.44 19.13 12.44
C PHE A 157 -18.82 20.04 11.26
N GLY A 158 -19.85 19.71 10.48
CA GLY A 158 -20.31 20.52 9.35
C GLY A 158 -19.18 20.75 8.34
N ASP A 159 -18.83 22.00 8.05
CA ASP A 159 -17.71 22.31 7.13
C ASP A 159 -16.31 22.07 7.73
N GLY A 160 -16.22 21.50 8.94
CA GLY A 160 -14.97 21.25 9.65
C GLY A 160 -13.97 20.45 8.84
N THR A 161 -14.38 19.28 8.30
CA THR A 161 -13.51 18.46 7.45
C THR A 161 -12.97 19.22 6.24
N ALA A 162 -13.82 19.96 5.52
CA ALA A 162 -13.42 20.76 4.37
C ALA A 162 -12.35 21.81 4.72
N LYS A 163 -12.51 22.49 5.87
CA LYS A 163 -11.56 23.49 6.37
C LYS A 163 -10.24 22.88 6.84
N VAL A 164 -10.25 21.66 7.36
CA VAL A 164 -9.02 20.93 7.72
C VAL A 164 -8.23 20.55 6.47
N LEU A 165 -8.89 19.97 5.45
CA LEU A 165 -8.26 19.54 4.18
C LEU A 165 -7.72 20.69 3.33
N THR A 166 -8.23 21.90 3.53
CA THR A 166 -7.77 23.10 2.81
C THR A 166 -6.91 24.02 3.68
N SER A 167 -6.56 23.57 4.89
CA SER A 167 -5.77 24.34 5.85
C SER A 167 -4.34 24.58 5.35
N LYS A 168 -3.67 25.59 5.93
CA LYS A 168 -2.24 25.85 5.67
C LYS A 168 -1.35 24.66 6.04
N VAL A 169 -1.75 23.86 7.02
CA VAL A 169 -1.01 22.65 7.45
C VAL A 169 -1.08 21.59 6.36
N SER A 170 -2.28 21.30 5.85
CA SER A 170 -2.47 20.34 4.76
C SER A 170 -1.78 20.80 3.47
N ARG A 171 -1.89 22.09 3.13
CA ARG A 171 -1.21 22.69 1.96
C ARG A 171 0.30 22.90 2.13
N ALA A 172 0.88 22.63 3.30
CA ALA A 172 2.32 22.75 3.50
C ALA A 172 3.09 21.61 2.81
N PHE A 173 2.42 20.50 2.51
CA PHE A 173 3.01 19.37 1.79
C PHE A 173 2.79 19.54 0.27
N PRO A 174 3.78 19.22 -0.59
CA PRO A 174 3.65 19.36 -2.05
C PRO A 174 2.67 18.36 -2.68
N LEU A 175 2.25 17.35 -1.93
CA LEU A 175 1.30 16.33 -2.33
C LEU A 175 0.09 16.37 -1.38
N PRO A 176 -1.12 16.00 -1.84
CA PRO A 176 -2.27 15.85 -0.96
C PRO A 176 -1.96 14.89 0.20
N ASP A 177 -2.11 15.34 1.44
CA ASP A 177 -1.82 14.53 2.62
C ASP A 177 -2.79 13.35 2.76
N ALA A 178 -4.06 13.51 2.35
CA ALA A 178 -5.00 12.39 2.29
C ALA A 178 -4.63 11.38 1.21
N GLY A 179 -4.14 11.84 0.05
CA GLY A 179 -3.64 10.97 -1.02
C GLY A 179 -2.44 10.15 -0.59
N LEU A 180 -1.48 10.77 0.10
CA LEU A 180 -0.33 10.07 0.69
C LEU A 180 -0.76 9.04 1.73
N GLY A 181 -1.73 9.40 2.58
CA GLY A 181 -2.37 8.45 3.49
C GLY A 181 -2.96 7.26 2.74
N ALA A 182 -3.72 7.51 1.67
CA ALA A 182 -4.29 6.45 0.84
C ALA A 182 -3.22 5.51 0.28
N PHE A 183 -2.13 6.05 -0.28
CA PHE A 183 -1.02 5.24 -0.77
C PHE A 183 -0.37 4.39 0.33
N ALA A 184 -0.16 4.96 1.52
CA ALA A 184 0.38 4.23 2.67
C ALA A 184 -0.55 3.09 3.13
N TYR A 185 -1.87 3.34 3.23
CA TYR A 185 -2.83 2.31 3.58
C TYR A 185 -2.93 1.20 2.52
N PHE A 186 -2.79 1.55 1.24
CA PHE A 186 -2.69 0.56 0.16
C PHE A 186 -1.46 -0.35 0.35
N LEU A 187 -0.30 0.23 0.65
CA LEU A 187 0.90 -0.53 0.98
C LEU A 187 0.72 -1.42 2.21
N GLU A 188 0.06 -0.93 3.26
CA GLU A 188 -0.27 -1.73 4.43
C GLU A 188 -1.15 -2.93 4.08
N VAL A 189 -2.16 -2.75 3.20
CA VAL A 189 -2.98 -3.86 2.70
C VAL A 189 -2.13 -4.91 2.00
N ILE A 190 -1.25 -4.49 1.09
CA ILE A 190 -0.37 -5.40 0.33
C ILE A 190 0.57 -6.17 1.26
N LEU A 191 1.24 -5.46 2.18
CA LEU A 191 2.15 -6.06 3.15
C LEU A 191 1.42 -6.95 4.16
N ALA A 192 0.24 -6.56 4.63
CA ALA A 192 -0.58 -7.37 5.53
C ALA A 192 -1.15 -8.61 4.85
N TRP A 193 -1.38 -8.59 3.54
CA TRP A 193 -1.83 -9.73 2.75
C TRP A 193 -0.70 -10.74 2.45
N GLN A 194 0.55 -10.28 2.37
CA GLN A 194 1.67 -11.14 1.94
C GLN A 194 2.09 -12.20 2.97
N GLY A 195 2.33 -13.43 2.51
CA GLY A 195 2.98 -14.48 3.29
C GLY A 195 1.99 -15.43 3.96
N GLY A 196 2.51 -16.57 4.42
CA GLY A 196 1.74 -17.58 5.13
C GLY A 196 1.57 -17.29 6.61
N VAL A 197 1.02 -18.27 7.33
CA VAL A 197 0.89 -18.25 8.80
C VAL A 197 2.23 -18.33 9.53
N ASP A 198 3.30 -18.60 8.79
CA ASP A 198 4.68 -18.73 9.27
C ASP A 198 5.56 -17.52 8.88
N ARG A 199 4.98 -16.48 8.25
CA ARG A 199 5.74 -15.36 7.68
C ARG A 199 6.62 -14.63 8.69
N TRP A 200 6.26 -14.66 9.98
CA TRP A 200 7.06 -14.08 11.05
C TRP A 200 8.49 -14.66 11.11
N LYS A 201 8.70 -15.89 10.65
CA LYS A 201 10.01 -16.55 10.49
C LYS A 201 10.45 -16.71 9.04
N SER A 202 9.53 -16.97 8.11
CA SER A 202 9.88 -17.31 6.73
C SER A 202 10.01 -16.10 5.80
N LYS A 203 9.36 -14.98 6.13
CA LYS A 203 9.44 -13.72 5.38
C LYS A 203 9.54 -12.52 6.34
N PRO A 204 10.57 -12.46 7.20
CA PRO A 204 10.70 -11.41 8.21
C PRO A 204 10.79 -10.00 7.60
N TRP A 205 11.37 -9.85 6.40
CA TRP A 205 11.39 -8.54 5.72
C TRP A 205 9.99 -7.95 5.53
N VAL A 206 8.97 -8.75 5.22
CA VAL A 206 7.59 -8.28 5.01
C VAL A 206 7.02 -7.70 6.30
N VAL A 207 7.18 -8.45 7.40
CA VAL A 207 6.66 -8.08 8.72
C VAL A 207 7.37 -6.83 9.22
N LEU A 208 8.69 -6.74 9.02
CA LEU A 208 9.47 -5.56 9.39
C LEU A 208 9.11 -4.34 8.54
N SER A 209 8.97 -4.50 7.22
CA SER A 209 8.51 -3.43 6.32
C SER A 209 7.13 -2.91 6.72
N PHE A 210 6.21 -3.80 7.11
CA PHE A 210 4.91 -3.39 7.65
C PHE A 210 5.08 -2.52 8.89
N GLY A 211 5.88 -2.95 9.87
CA GLY A 211 6.13 -2.17 11.09
C GLY A 211 6.81 -0.81 10.81
N VAL A 212 7.80 -0.80 9.92
CA VAL A 212 8.51 0.43 9.51
C VAL A 212 7.60 1.41 8.78
N LEU A 213 6.58 0.92 8.07
CA LEU A 213 5.56 1.77 7.44
C LEU A 213 4.51 2.26 8.45
N ALA A 214 3.97 1.34 9.25
CA ALA A 214 2.84 1.61 10.15
C ALA A 214 3.22 2.57 11.29
N ILE A 215 4.46 2.50 11.82
CA ILE A 215 4.90 3.35 12.94
C ILE A 215 4.91 4.84 12.53
N PRO A 216 5.61 5.27 11.45
CA PRO A 216 5.57 6.66 10.99
C PRO A 216 4.17 7.13 10.61
N VAL A 217 3.36 6.29 9.95
CA VAL A 217 1.97 6.63 9.58
C VAL A 217 1.12 6.86 10.83
N GLY A 218 1.26 6.02 11.85
CA GLY A 218 0.59 6.18 13.14
C GLY A 218 1.02 7.46 13.87
N ILE A 219 2.33 7.73 13.94
CA ILE A 219 2.87 8.97 14.56
C ILE A 219 2.33 10.20 13.83
N THR A 220 2.38 10.19 12.49
CA THR A 220 1.87 11.30 11.66
C THR A 220 0.37 11.52 11.90
N SER A 221 -0.41 10.45 11.99
CA SER A 221 -1.84 10.52 12.29
C SER A 221 -2.11 11.20 13.64
N ILE A 222 -1.35 10.86 14.68
CA ILE A 222 -1.46 11.50 16.00
C ILE A 222 -1.13 12.99 15.90
N ILE A 223 -0.03 13.34 15.23
CA ILE A 223 0.40 14.74 15.05
C ILE A 223 -0.69 15.54 14.34
N LEU A 224 -1.22 15.03 13.22
CA LEU A 224 -2.25 15.73 12.45
C LEU A 224 -3.54 15.93 13.25
N ILE A 225 -3.95 14.96 14.08
CA ILE A 225 -5.09 15.14 14.99
C ILE A 225 -4.80 16.23 16.03
N LEU A 226 -3.60 16.28 16.61
CA LEU A 226 -3.25 17.31 17.60
C LEU A 226 -3.23 18.71 16.98
N LEU A 227 -2.81 18.82 15.71
CA LEU A 227 -2.78 20.10 14.98
C LEU A 227 -4.18 20.63 14.64
N GLN A 228 -5.20 19.76 14.52
CA GLN A 228 -6.59 20.17 14.23
C GLN A 228 -7.13 21.20 15.25
N PRO A 229 -7.19 20.94 16.57
CA PRO A 229 -7.65 21.92 17.54
C PRO A 229 -6.64 23.04 17.82
N LEU A 230 -5.33 22.73 17.81
CA LEU A 230 -4.30 23.69 18.24
C LEU A 230 -3.99 24.76 17.20
N VAL A 231 -3.92 24.35 15.93
CA VAL A 231 -3.46 25.21 14.83
C VAL A 231 -4.60 25.54 13.87
N VAL A 232 -5.34 24.52 13.42
CA VAL A 232 -6.38 24.68 12.39
C VAL A 232 -7.68 25.27 12.99
N ARG A 233 -7.97 24.97 14.26
CA ARG A 233 -9.18 25.34 15.01
C ARG A 233 -10.47 24.75 14.43
N TYR A 234 -10.36 23.63 13.71
CA TYR A 234 -11.47 22.86 13.16
C TYR A 234 -11.18 21.37 13.34
N TRP A 235 -12.25 20.58 13.33
CA TRP A 235 -12.19 19.13 13.45
C TRP A 235 -12.61 18.46 12.15
N CYS A 236 -11.96 17.34 11.82
CA CYS A 236 -12.28 16.49 10.69
C CYS A 236 -12.73 15.12 11.20
N PHE A 237 -14.03 14.81 11.09
CA PHE A 237 -14.57 13.54 11.58
C PHE A 237 -13.90 12.33 10.90
N ILE A 238 -13.80 12.35 9.58
CA ILE A 238 -13.22 11.23 8.82
C ILE A 238 -11.75 11.05 9.19
N CYS A 239 -10.99 12.13 9.39
CA CYS A 239 -9.59 12.07 9.79
C CYS A 239 -9.43 11.45 11.19
N LEU A 240 -10.27 11.83 12.16
CA LEU A 240 -10.30 11.23 13.49
C LEU A 240 -10.63 9.74 13.42
N PHE A 241 -11.61 9.37 12.59
CA PHE A 241 -11.99 7.98 12.40
C PHE A 241 -10.86 7.15 11.77
N ILE A 242 -10.25 7.61 10.67
CA ILE A 242 -9.09 6.98 10.04
C ILE A 242 -7.96 6.78 11.05
N ALA A 243 -7.64 7.82 11.83
CA ALA A 243 -6.56 7.71 12.80
C ALA A 243 -6.89 6.73 13.94
N CYS A 244 -8.14 6.62 14.37
CA CYS A 244 -8.57 5.59 15.31
C CYS A 244 -8.35 4.18 14.73
N LEU A 245 -8.76 3.95 13.48
CA LEU A 245 -8.51 2.69 12.78
C LEU A 245 -7.01 2.40 12.66
N MET A 246 -6.20 3.42 12.37
CA MET A 246 -4.75 3.28 12.27
C MET A 246 -4.10 2.88 13.60
N LEU A 247 -4.56 3.43 14.72
CA LEU A 247 -4.10 2.98 16.04
C LEU A 247 -4.44 1.51 16.30
N LEU A 248 -5.64 1.05 15.89
CA LEU A 248 -5.99 -0.36 15.98
C LEU A 248 -5.08 -1.25 15.12
N ILE A 249 -4.76 -0.83 13.90
CA ILE A 249 -3.80 -1.52 13.01
C ILE A 249 -2.43 -1.67 13.69
N VAL A 250 -1.92 -0.59 14.28
CA VAL A 250 -0.63 -0.62 15.01
C VAL A 250 -0.72 -1.58 16.20
N LEU A 251 -1.76 -1.50 17.02
CA LEU A 251 -1.92 -2.38 18.19
C LEU A 251 -1.99 -3.87 17.82
N LEU A 252 -2.66 -4.21 16.73
CA LEU A 252 -2.76 -5.59 16.24
C LEU A 252 -1.45 -6.10 15.65
N SER A 253 -0.70 -5.24 14.95
CA SER A 253 0.53 -5.61 14.25
C SER A 253 1.77 -5.71 15.12
N VAL A 254 1.83 -4.97 16.25
CA VAL A 254 2.96 -5.00 17.20
C VAL A 254 3.34 -6.43 17.58
N LYS A 255 2.35 -7.30 17.80
CA LYS A 255 2.59 -8.66 18.25
C LYS A 255 3.33 -9.50 17.22
N GLU A 256 2.96 -9.37 15.96
CA GLU A 256 3.63 -10.05 14.87
C GLU A 256 5.07 -9.55 14.69
N VAL A 257 5.26 -8.23 14.73
CA VAL A 257 6.60 -7.62 14.66
C VAL A 257 7.48 -8.08 15.81
N THR A 258 6.95 -8.12 17.05
CA THR A 258 7.71 -8.59 18.21
C THR A 258 8.09 -10.08 18.10
N ALA A 259 7.22 -10.93 17.57
CA ALA A 259 7.54 -12.34 17.33
C ALA A 259 8.67 -12.50 16.31
N THR A 260 8.67 -11.71 15.23
CA THR A 260 9.76 -11.68 14.26
C THR A 260 11.07 -11.21 14.91
N LEU A 261 11.04 -10.12 15.69
CA LEU A 261 12.23 -9.61 16.39
C LEU A 261 12.80 -10.62 17.40
N GLN A 262 11.95 -11.34 18.12
CA GLN A 262 12.38 -12.41 19.01
C GLN A 262 13.04 -13.56 18.22
N CYS A 263 12.49 -13.93 17.07
CA CYS A 263 13.11 -14.94 16.21
C CYS A 263 14.49 -14.48 15.72
N MET A 264 14.61 -13.22 15.29
CA MET A 264 15.87 -12.63 14.86
C MET A 264 16.92 -12.65 15.96
N LYS A 265 16.53 -12.28 17.19
CA LYS A 265 17.41 -12.29 18.35
C LYS A 265 17.99 -13.69 18.60
N LYS A 266 17.15 -14.72 18.51
CA LYS A 266 17.58 -16.13 18.67
C LYS A 266 18.53 -16.59 17.57
N GLU A 267 18.29 -16.20 16.32
CA GLU A 267 19.20 -16.55 15.21
C GLU A 267 20.54 -15.81 15.33
N HIS A 268 20.54 -14.56 15.82
CA HIS A 268 21.76 -13.83 16.14
C HIS A 268 22.56 -14.49 17.29
N GLU A 269 21.89 -14.94 18.35
CA GLU A 269 22.52 -15.69 19.46
C GLU A 269 23.17 -17.00 18.98
N LYS A 270 22.62 -17.63 17.94
CA LYS A 270 23.21 -18.79 17.26
C LYS A 270 24.36 -18.45 16.30
N LYS A 271 24.80 -17.18 16.27
CA LYS A 271 25.85 -16.64 15.37
C LYS A 271 25.50 -16.74 13.88
N HIS A 272 24.22 -16.83 13.54
CA HIS A 272 23.77 -16.73 12.14
C HIS A 272 23.73 -15.28 11.69
N SER A 273 23.93 -15.03 10.38
CA SER A 273 23.86 -13.69 9.80
C SER A 273 22.41 -13.17 9.82
N ILE A 274 22.18 -12.06 10.52
CA ILE A 274 20.86 -11.39 10.58
C ILE A 274 20.42 -10.96 9.18
N TRP A 275 21.33 -10.47 8.33
CA TRP A 275 21.01 -10.02 6.98
C TRP A 275 20.47 -11.15 6.12
N ASN A 276 21.08 -12.34 6.22
CA ASN A 276 20.59 -13.52 5.51
C ASN A 276 19.22 -13.93 6.02
N PHE A 277 18.99 -13.86 7.33
CA PHE A 277 17.68 -14.14 7.91
C PHE A 277 16.61 -13.14 7.44
N ILE A 278 16.91 -11.83 7.38
CA ILE A 278 15.96 -10.82 6.90
C ILE A 278 15.55 -11.12 5.45
N ILE A 279 16.53 -11.41 4.59
CA ILE A 279 16.31 -11.58 3.14
C ILE A 279 15.65 -12.92 2.83
N PHE A 280 16.15 -14.02 3.40
CA PHE A 280 15.76 -15.38 3.03
C PHE A 280 14.82 -16.05 4.06
N GLY A 281 14.68 -15.48 5.25
CA GLY A 281 13.94 -16.10 6.35
C GLY A 281 14.68 -17.29 6.97
N LYS A 282 13.97 -18.01 7.82
CA LYS A 282 14.42 -19.30 8.35
C LYS A 282 14.09 -20.41 7.35
N GLU A 283 15.09 -21.01 6.74
CA GLU A 283 14.92 -22.28 6.03
C GLU A 283 14.67 -23.38 7.07
N GLU A 284 13.56 -24.10 6.94
CA GLU A 284 13.37 -25.35 7.68
C GLU A 284 14.30 -26.42 7.07
N PRO A 285 15.08 -27.15 7.89
CA PRO A 285 15.76 -28.35 7.42
C PRO A 285 14.78 -29.45 7.03
#